data_AF-A0A923DWY1-F1
#
_entry.id   AF-A0A923DWY1-F1
#
_cell.length_a   1.000
_cell.length_b   1.000
_cell.length_c   1.000
_cell.angle_alpha   90.00
_cell.angle_beta   90.00
_cell.angle_gamma   90.00
#
_symmetry.space_group_name_H-M   'P 1'
#
loop_
_entity.id
_entity.type
_entity.pdbx_description
1 polymer ?
#
loop_
_entity_poly.entity_id
_entity_poly.type
_entity_poly.pdbx_seq_one_letter_code
_entity_poly.pdbx_strand_id
1 'polypeptide(L)'
;MKTNKQHTLVDFFCGAGGFTEGFRQMGFETVYGYDHWRPAVDTYNQNYDLECAPYDISKFFDSIEEINNIPNTRIVLGSPPCVSFSNSNKSGKGEKGLGMKLIKSFLRIIAVKKHQPNSVLQAWFMENVANSKKYLQIYYTFEDLNLSEWAISIGKEPQDKALVVSPNTTIINSADYGSHQSRKRSISGEIISVGKFVTPEPTHDEKNEELIAWKTLGQLMAKLPSPSDNETNGNLIDPVYPSLIIQKNQLTDHFYDSGLYESEWRQSRELKTNHYCMGKMSFPENIDKPSRTVTATKSGTSREGLTYKSERNRQGNGEYRSPTIREIASLMGFPITYQFTGNLYAKWRQVGNAVCPSVSRALAKEVLIQNGYTLPQELNLQHEVNLNKIINLNTFSEAEFNNPPKRVKGSKYRRHPIKDGNLTVTLSNFDIKSKEAPNGKWKTSIQYGTGIGFKHQIIEDGFYLELEQIIKTSVQEGEKFIKIINNGFSEQIATSALLQKMYEEQKSEGNKREPTYLMDDLKKIINDTSLDREILVQELDNTIFLYKEKIPMRQLLALYGVNKIASIANDSSSKDI
;
A
#
# COMPACT_ATOMS: atom_id res chain seq x y z
N MET A 1 -24.56 23.28 23.41
CA MET A 1 -25.51 22.17 23.17
C MET A 1 -25.41 21.19 24.32
N LYS A 2 -26.53 20.67 24.85
CA LYS A 2 -26.50 19.65 25.91
C LYS A 2 -25.98 18.34 25.30
N THR A 3 -24.84 17.86 25.76
CA THR A 3 -24.21 16.60 25.31
C THR A 3 -25.20 15.45 25.47
N ASN A 4 -25.37 14.64 24.43
CA ASN A 4 -26.20 13.45 24.54
C ASN A 4 -25.35 12.38 25.22
N LYS A 5 -25.34 12.40 26.57
CA LYS A 5 -24.47 11.58 27.42
C LYS A 5 -24.51 10.07 27.12
N GLN A 6 -25.46 9.59 26.32
CA GLN A 6 -25.68 8.17 26.03
C GLN A 6 -24.70 7.55 25.02
N HIS A 7 -23.91 8.32 24.25
CA HIS A 7 -23.05 7.75 23.19
C HIS A 7 -21.65 8.37 23.09
N THR A 8 -20.96 8.55 24.21
CA THR A 8 -19.61 9.15 24.24
C THR A 8 -18.51 8.17 23.82
N LEU A 9 -17.55 8.64 23.02
CA LEU A 9 -16.40 7.85 22.56
C LEU A 9 -15.06 8.57 22.78
N VAL A 10 -13.99 7.78 22.91
CA VAL A 10 -12.60 8.21 22.85
C VAL A 10 -11.84 7.34 21.86
N ASP A 11 -10.93 7.93 21.09
CA ASP A 11 -10.16 7.23 20.05
C ASP A 11 -8.65 7.35 20.32
N PHE A 12 -7.97 6.21 20.44
CA PHE A 12 -6.52 6.13 20.63
C PHE A 12 -5.83 5.78 19.32
N PHE A 13 -4.70 6.43 19.05
CA PHE A 13 -4.08 6.39 17.72
C PHE A 13 -5.09 6.88 16.68
N CYS A 14 -5.78 7.99 16.98
CA CYS A 14 -6.97 8.40 16.25
C CYS A 14 -6.66 8.78 14.79
N GLY A 15 -5.40 9.11 14.48
CA GLY A 15 -5.00 9.53 13.14
C GLY A 15 -5.86 10.68 12.63
N ALA A 16 -6.21 10.66 11.35
CA ALA A 16 -7.18 11.59 10.79
C ALA A 16 -8.65 11.19 11.04
N GLY A 17 -8.93 10.34 12.03
CA GLY A 17 -10.28 10.10 12.51
C GLY A 17 -11.17 9.18 11.66
N GLY A 18 -10.63 8.36 10.75
CA GLY A 18 -11.46 7.46 9.94
C GLY A 18 -12.20 6.39 10.74
N PHE A 19 -11.64 5.95 11.87
CA PHE A 19 -12.34 5.05 12.78
C PHE A 19 -13.46 5.81 13.50
N THR A 20 -13.16 6.97 14.08
CA THR A 20 -14.17 7.84 14.72
C THR A 20 -15.31 8.24 13.77
N GLU A 21 -15.04 8.53 12.51
CA GLU A 21 -16.02 9.08 11.56
C GLU A 21 -17.21 8.14 11.36
N GLY A 22 -16.98 6.82 11.32
CA GLY A 22 -18.08 5.85 11.23
C GLY A 22 -18.96 5.81 12.48
N PHE A 23 -18.40 6.03 13.67
CA PHE A 23 -19.18 6.17 14.91
C PHE A 23 -19.95 7.50 14.92
N ARG A 24 -19.32 8.62 14.52
CA ARG A 24 -19.99 9.92 14.40
C ARG A 24 -21.22 9.83 13.49
N GLN A 25 -21.08 9.17 12.34
CA GLN A 25 -22.17 8.93 11.38
C GLN A 25 -23.35 8.15 11.97
N MET A 26 -23.11 7.33 13.00
CA MET A 26 -24.14 6.58 13.73
C MET A 26 -24.66 7.32 14.98
N GLY A 27 -24.30 8.60 15.16
CA GLY A 27 -24.80 9.45 16.24
C GLY A 27 -23.97 9.44 17.53
N PHE A 28 -22.79 8.81 17.52
CA PHE A 28 -21.88 8.86 18.67
C PHE A 28 -21.15 10.21 18.75
N GLU A 29 -20.88 10.66 19.97
CA GLU A 29 -20.25 11.93 20.29
C GLU A 29 -18.78 11.72 20.67
N THR A 30 -17.88 12.38 19.94
CA THR A 30 -16.44 12.31 20.21
C THR A 30 -16.04 13.23 21.35
N VAL A 31 -15.49 12.65 22.42
CA VAL A 31 -15.03 13.41 23.58
C VAL A 31 -13.57 13.84 23.43
N TYR A 32 -12.71 12.92 22.97
CA TYR A 32 -11.28 13.19 22.81
C TYR A 32 -10.61 12.20 21.85
N GLY A 33 -9.50 12.60 21.25
CA GLY A 33 -8.63 11.76 20.43
C GLY A 33 -7.18 11.85 20.89
N TYR A 34 -6.49 10.72 20.95
CA TYR A 34 -5.07 10.64 21.28
C TYR A 34 -4.28 10.22 20.04
N ASP A 35 -3.32 11.05 19.62
CA ASP A 35 -2.32 10.71 18.61
C ASP A 35 -1.04 11.51 18.88
N HIS A 36 0.12 10.98 18.52
CA HIS A 36 1.39 11.67 18.73
C HIS A 36 1.74 12.62 17.58
N TRP A 37 1.10 12.45 16.41
CA TRP A 37 1.47 13.11 15.18
C TRP A 37 0.63 14.37 14.97
N ARG A 38 1.26 15.54 15.13
CA ARG A 38 0.61 16.85 15.09
C ARG A 38 -0.37 17.07 13.92
N PRO A 39 -0.03 16.80 12.64
CA PRO A 39 -0.98 16.92 11.53
C PRO A 39 -2.23 16.05 11.66
N ALA A 40 -2.12 14.84 12.20
CA ALA A 40 -3.28 14.01 12.46
C ALA A 40 -4.18 14.61 13.54
N VAL A 41 -3.58 15.09 14.65
CA VAL A 41 -4.30 15.77 15.73
C VAL A 41 -5.00 17.03 15.24
N ASP A 42 -4.32 17.87 14.45
CA ASP A 42 -4.91 19.10 13.91
C ASP A 42 -6.09 18.78 12.97
N THR A 43 -5.96 17.75 12.13
CA THR A 43 -7.08 17.25 11.31
C THR A 43 -8.23 16.73 12.16
N TYR A 44 -7.94 15.97 13.22
CA TYR A 44 -8.95 15.42 14.11
C TYR A 44 -9.74 16.55 14.79
N ASN A 45 -9.03 17.50 15.39
CA ASN A 45 -9.61 18.70 16.02
C ASN A 45 -10.53 19.46 15.06
N GLN A 46 -10.09 19.64 13.83
CA GLN A 46 -10.87 20.37 12.82
C GLN A 46 -12.18 19.69 12.44
N ASN A 47 -12.20 18.36 12.30
CA ASN A 47 -13.40 17.65 11.85
C ASN A 47 -14.37 17.33 13.01
N TYR A 48 -13.91 17.37 14.27
CA TYR A 48 -14.73 17.06 15.45
C TYR A 48 -14.97 18.25 16.38
N ASP A 49 -14.47 19.45 16.06
CA ASP A 49 -14.54 20.65 16.91
C ASP A 49 -13.97 20.40 18.32
N LEU A 50 -12.75 19.86 18.36
CA LEU A 50 -12.03 19.49 19.57
C LEU A 50 -10.70 20.26 19.70
N GLU A 51 -10.15 20.25 20.91
CA GLU A 51 -8.85 20.86 21.22
C GLU A 51 -7.87 19.81 21.79
N CYS A 52 -7.71 18.69 21.09
CA CYS A 52 -6.75 17.67 21.47
C CYS A 52 -5.30 18.14 21.27
N ALA A 53 -4.40 17.69 22.13
CA ALA A 53 -2.96 17.92 22.01
C ALA A 53 -2.21 16.64 21.60
N PRO A 54 -1.09 16.74 20.86
CA PRO A 54 -0.24 15.59 20.58
C PRO A 54 0.21 14.87 21.84
N TYR A 55 0.02 13.55 21.88
CA TYR A 55 0.28 12.75 23.06
C TYR A 55 0.90 11.40 22.69
N ASP A 56 1.96 11.01 23.41
CA ASP A 56 2.58 9.69 23.27
C ASP A 56 1.85 8.65 24.13
N ILE A 57 1.06 7.81 23.47
CA ILE A 57 0.23 6.77 24.10
C ILE A 57 1.08 5.71 24.83
N SER A 58 2.39 5.59 24.54
CA SER A 58 3.26 4.68 25.27
C SER A 58 3.40 5.03 26.76
N LYS A 59 3.10 6.28 27.14
CA LYS A 59 3.09 6.74 28.54
C LYS A 59 2.04 6.05 29.40
N PHE A 60 0.92 5.62 28.81
CA PHE A 60 -0.12 4.88 29.55
C PHE A 60 0.35 3.49 30.00
N PHE A 61 1.39 2.92 29.38
CA PHE A 61 1.91 1.61 29.76
C PHE A 61 2.38 1.55 31.22
N ASP A 62 2.92 2.68 31.70
CA ASP A 62 3.65 2.76 32.97
C ASP A 62 2.92 3.63 34.02
N SER A 63 1.78 4.25 33.68
CA SER A 63 1.06 5.16 34.59
C SER A 63 -0.45 4.89 34.63
N ILE A 64 -0.94 4.49 35.81
CA ILE A 64 -2.39 4.41 36.11
C ILE A 64 -3.02 5.79 36.20
N GLU A 65 -2.29 6.77 36.74
CA GLU A 65 -2.78 8.15 36.91
C GLU A 65 -3.14 8.77 35.55
N GLU A 66 -2.28 8.59 34.54
CA GLU A 66 -2.56 9.02 33.17
C GLU A 66 -3.85 8.35 32.64
N ILE A 67 -4.06 7.06 32.92
CA ILE A 67 -5.28 6.35 32.50
C ILE A 67 -6.53 6.88 33.24
N ASN A 68 -6.40 7.21 34.52
CA ASN A 68 -7.49 7.77 35.32
C ASN A 68 -7.92 9.15 34.81
N ASN A 69 -7.00 9.93 34.24
CA ASN A 69 -7.29 11.23 33.63
C ASN A 69 -8.07 11.13 32.30
N ILE A 70 -8.13 9.95 31.68
CA ILE A 70 -8.98 9.74 30.50
C ILE A 70 -10.46 9.82 30.92
N PRO A 71 -11.30 10.60 30.22
CA PRO A 71 -12.74 10.67 30.49
C PRO A 71 -13.40 9.28 30.52
N ASN A 72 -14.38 9.07 31.41
CA ASN A 72 -15.16 7.84 31.45
C ASN A 72 -16.14 7.84 30.25
N THR A 73 -15.82 7.06 29.21
CA THR A 73 -16.58 7.00 27.95
C THR A 73 -17.22 5.63 27.75
N ARG A 74 -18.28 5.59 26.94
CA ARG A 74 -18.97 4.34 26.60
C ARG A 74 -18.25 3.53 25.54
N ILE A 75 -17.54 4.19 24.64
CA ILE A 75 -16.81 3.55 23.56
C ILE A 75 -15.33 3.92 23.64
N VAL A 76 -14.47 2.92 23.42
CA VAL A 76 -13.04 3.13 23.24
C VAL A 76 -12.58 2.49 21.93
N LEU A 77 -12.03 3.31 21.04
CA LEU A 77 -11.46 2.89 19.77
C LEU A 77 -9.93 2.95 19.83
N GLY A 78 -9.27 2.09 19.04
CA GLY A 78 -7.81 2.06 18.96
C GLY A 78 -7.31 1.55 17.63
N SER A 79 -6.31 2.19 17.04
CA SER A 79 -5.61 1.66 15.85
C SER A 79 -4.07 1.66 16.00
N PRO A 80 -3.51 0.90 16.97
CA PRO A 80 -2.10 0.94 17.30
C PRO A 80 -1.21 0.57 16.09
N PRO A 81 -0.11 1.31 15.87
CA PRO A 81 0.71 1.15 14.68
C PRO A 81 1.41 -0.21 14.66
N CYS A 82 1.37 -0.84 13.50
CA CYS A 82 1.85 -2.20 13.28
C CYS A 82 3.32 -2.25 12.78
N VAL A 83 4.18 -1.32 13.21
CA VAL A 83 5.56 -1.15 12.70
C VAL A 83 6.39 -2.44 12.80
N SER A 84 6.02 -3.35 13.70
CA SER A 84 6.65 -4.66 13.94
C SER A 84 6.15 -5.81 13.06
N PHE A 85 4.98 -5.70 12.41
CA PHE A 85 4.31 -6.86 11.78
C PHE A 85 3.84 -6.65 10.33
N SER A 86 4.10 -5.48 9.74
CA SER A 86 3.83 -5.24 8.31
C SER A 86 4.95 -5.79 7.42
N ASN A 87 4.58 -6.53 6.37
CA ASN A 87 5.52 -7.00 5.32
C ASN A 87 6.17 -5.85 4.52
N SER A 88 5.67 -4.63 4.69
CA SER A 88 6.07 -3.41 4.00
C SER A 88 7.41 -2.85 4.50
N ASN A 89 7.82 -3.18 5.73
CA ASN A 89 9.10 -2.78 6.31
C ASN A 89 10.17 -3.85 6.05
N LYS A 90 10.65 -3.96 4.80
CA LYS A 90 11.82 -4.79 4.46
C LYS A 90 13.15 -4.22 4.99
N SER A 91 13.14 -3.02 5.55
CA SER A 91 14.28 -2.38 6.21
C SER A 91 14.16 -2.60 7.72
N GLY A 92 14.67 -3.71 8.23
CA GLY A 92 14.53 -4.18 9.62
C GLY A 92 15.16 -3.29 10.71
N LYS A 93 14.67 -2.06 10.86
CA LYS A 93 14.99 -1.13 11.96
C LYS A 93 13.77 -0.73 12.80
N GLY A 94 12.62 -1.38 12.61
CA GLY A 94 11.49 -1.25 13.53
C GLY A 94 11.77 -2.06 14.79
N GLU A 95 11.94 -1.40 15.93
CA GLU A 95 12.06 -2.08 17.22
C GLU A 95 10.78 -2.86 17.49
N LYS A 96 10.82 -4.19 17.33
CA LYS A 96 9.66 -5.07 17.55
C LYS A 96 9.00 -4.81 18.91
N GLY A 97 9.80 -4.43 19.91
CA GLY A 97 9.37 -4.06 21.26
C GLY A 97 8.45 -2.85 21.31
N LEU A 98 8.68 -1.80 20.52
CA LEU A 98 7.87 -0.58 20.57
C LEU A 98 6.44 -0.84 20.08
N GLY A 99 6.26 -1.54 18.95
CA GLY A 99 4.93 -1.88 18.43
C GLY A 99 4.11 -2.70 19.42
N MET A 100 4.76 -3.64 20.13
CA MET A 100 4.09 -4.39 21.19
C MET A 100 3.81 -3.58 22.44
N LYS A 101 4.70 -2.66 22.83
CA LYS A 101 4.45 -1.73 23.93
C LYS A 101 3.19 -0.90 23.66
N LEU A 102 3.01 -0.38 22.44
CA LEU A 102 1.84 0.41 22.06
C LEU A 102 0.53 -0.40 22.08
N ILE A 103 0.54 -1.63 21.55
CA ILE A 103 -0.62 -2.52 21.64
C ILE A 103 -0.95 -2.84 23.11
N LYS A 104 0.04 -3.18 23.93
CA LYS A 104 -0.19 -3.43 25.36
C LYS A 104 -0.65 -2.17 26.11
N SER A 105 -0.17 -0.98 25.73
CA SER A 105 -0.63 0.30 26.27
C SER A 105 -2.13 0.47 26.02
N PHE A 106 -2.59 0.20 24.81
CA PHE A 106 -4.02 0.24 24.47
C PHE A 106 -4.83 -0.78 25.28
N LEU A 107 -4.41 -2.05 25.28
CA LEU A 107 -5.10 -3.10 26.03
C LEU A 107 -5.13 -2.83 27.54
N ARG A 108 -4.07 -2.23 28.09
CA ARG A 108 -4.03 -1.77 29.48
C ARG A 108 -5.09 -0.70 29.75
N ILE A 109 -5.25 0.29 28.88
CA ILE A 109 -6.31 1.30 28.99
C ILE A 109 -7.69 0.63 29.01
N ILE A 110 -7.94 -0.31 28.09
CA ILE A 110 -9.22 -1.05 28.05
C ILE A 110 -9.45 -1.83 29.34
N ALA A 111 -8.45 -2.55 29.84
CA ALA A 111 -8.55 -3.32 31.07
C ALA A 111 -8.94 -2.41 32.26
N VAL A 112 -8.28 -1.26 32.40
CA VAL A 112 -8.62 -0.30 33.45
C VAL A 112 -10.03 0.26 33.27
N LYS A 113 -10.37 0.75 32.07
CA LYS A 113 -11.71 1.32 31.81
C LYS A 113 -12.84 0.31 31.93
N LYS A 114 -12.60 -0.97 31.66
CA LYS A 114 -13.58 -2.05 31.83
C LYS A 114 -13.82 -2.40 33.30
N HIS A 115 -12.76 -2.48 34.10
CA HIS A 115 -12.83 -3.00 35.47
C HIS A 115 -12.84 -1.92 36.57
N GLN A 116 -12.66 -0.64 36.22
CA GLN A 116 -12.75 0.46 37.18
C GLN A 116 -14.16 0.57 37.81
N PRO A 117 -14.27 1.03 39.07
CA PRO A 117 -15.57 1.32 39.69
C PRO A 117 -16.40 2.29 38.85
N ASN A 118 -17.70 2.03 38.74
CA ASN A 118 -18.64 2.82 37.93
C ASN A 118 -18.23 2.96 36.45
N SER A 119 -17.58 1.94 35.89
CA SER A 119 -17.34 1.88 34.45
C SER A 119 -18.65 2.03 33.68
N VAL A 120 -18.62 2.87 32.64
CA VAL A 120 -19.74 3.01 31.69
C VAL A 120 -19.39 2.39 30.33
N LEU A 121 -18.28 1.65 30.23
CA LEU A 121 -17.81 1.07 28.98
C LEU A 121 -18.85 0.08 28.43
N GLN A 122 -19.30 0.32 27.20
CA GLN A 122 -20.25 -0.52 26.46
C GLN A 122 -19.57 -1.33 25.37
N ALA A 123 -18.52 -0.78 24.75
CA ALA A 123 -17.73 -1.52 23.78
C ALA A 123 -16.31 -0.96 23.63
N TRP A 124 -15.41 -1.82 23.18
CA TRP A 124 -14.09 -1.41 22.72
C TRP A 124 -13.70 -2.14 21.43
N PHE A 125 -12.94 -1.46 20.57
CA PHE A 125 -12.45 -2.05 19.32
C PHE A 125 -11.01 -1.63 19.03
N MET A 126 -10.21 -2.59 18.59
CA MET A 126 -8.84 -2.41 18.13
C MET A 126 -8.74 -2.81 16.66
N GLU A 127 -8.42 -1.85 15.78
CA GLU A 127 -8.09 -2.12 14.39
C GLU A 127 -6.59 -2.41 14.24
N ASN A 128 -6.25 -3.35 13.35
CA ASN A 128 -4.88 -3.57 12.92
C ASN A 128 -4.81 -4.28 11.56
N VAL A 129 -3.60 -4.43 11.00
CA VAL A 129 -3.38 -5.21 9.77
C VAL A 129 -3.70 -6.69 9.99
N ALA A 130 -4.16 -7.40 8.96
CA ALA A 130 -4.62 -8.80 9.08
C ALA A 130 -3.58 -9.77 9.69
N ASN A 131 -2.28 -9.53 9.48
CA ASN A 131 -1.22 -10.37 10.03
C ASN A 131 -0.99 -10.19 11.53
N SER A 132 -1.51 -9.12 12.16
CA SER A 132 -1.32 -8.85 13.59
C SER A 132 -1.85 -9.96 14.48
N LYS A 133 -2.92 -10.66 14.03
CA LYS A 133 -3.56 -11.77 14.76
C LYS A 133 -2.58 -12.86 15.20
N LYS A 134 -1.46 -13.04 14.49
CA LYS A 134 -0.42 -14.03 14.83
C LYS A 134 0.42 -13.67 16.05
N TYR A 135 0.35 -12.41 16.51
CA TYR A 135 1.19 -11.86 17.57
C TYR A 135 0.40 -11.48 18.82
N LEU A 136 -0.92 -11.58 18.77
CA LEU A 136 -1.79 -11.32 19.91
C LEU A 136 -1.96 -12.60 20.74
N GLN A 137 -1.98 -12.45 22.07
CA GLN A 137 -2.32 -13.55 22.97
C GLN A 137 -3.82 -13.88 22.88
N ILE A 138 -4.21 -15.08 23.31
CA ILE A 138 -5.63 -15.47 23.39
C ILE A 138 -6.36 -14.59 24.41
N TYR A 139 -5.73 -14.35 25.54
CA TYR A 139 -6.17 -13.44 26.60
C TYR A 139 -4.96 -12.76 27.21
N TYR A 140 -5.19 -11.69 27.97
CA TYR A 140 -4.17 -11.00 28.75
C TYR A 140 -4.63 -10.96 30.21
N THR A 141 -3.74 -11.31 31.14
CA THR A 141 -3.97 -11.12 32.58
C THR A 141 -3.74 -9.67 32.98
N PHE A 142 -4.05 -9.29 34.22
CA PHE A 142 -3.65 -7.99 34.74
C PHE A 142 -2.12 -7.87 34.77
N GLU A 143 -1.41 -8.94 35.19
CA GLU A 143 0.05 -8.97 35.19
C GLU A 143 0.65 -8.76 33.79
N ASP A 144 0.11 -9.41 32.75
CA ASP A 144 0.57 -9.24 31.35
C ASP A 144 0.56 -7.78 30.86
N LEU A 145 -0.35 -6.98 31.44
CA LEU A 145 -0.61 -5.58 31.14
C LEU A 145 0.01 -4.64 32.19
N ASN A 146 0.86 -5.14 33.08
CA ASN A 146 1.53 -4.40 34.15
C ASN A 146 0.56 -3.83 35.20
N LEU A 147 -0.59 -4.47 35.42
CA LEU A 147 -1.70 -4.00 36.26
C LEU A 147 -1.82 -4.74 37.60
N SER A 148 -0.80 -5.46 38.06
CA SER A 148 -0.88 -6.30 39.27
C SER A 148 -1.32 -5.52 40.52
N GLU A 149 -0.66 -4.40 40.83
CA GLU A 149 -1.01 -3.57 42.00
C GLU A 149 -2.41 -2.95 41.87
N TRP A 150 -2.76 -2.50 40.67
CA TRP A 150 -4.07 -1.92 40.40
C TRP A 150 -5.19 -2.95 40.52
N ALA A 151 -4.97 -4.18 40.05
CA ALA A 151 -5.93 -5.28 40.20
C ALA A 151 -6.23 -5.57 41.67
N ILE A 152 -5.18 -5.67 42.50
CA ILE A 152 -5.33 -5.86 43.96
C ILE A 152 -6.15 -4.73 44.57
N SER A 153 -5.92 -3.48 44.14
CA SER A 153 -6.64 -2.30 44.65
C SER A 153 -8.15 -2.32 44.39
N ILE A 154 -8.60 -3.07 43.38
CA ILE A 154 -10.03 -3.26 43.04
C ILE A 154 -10.55 -4.65 43.44
N GLY A 155 -9.80 -5.39 44.26
CA GLY A 155 -10.21 -6.71 44.74
C GLY A 155 -10.14 -7.82 43.69
N LYS A 156 -9.18 -7.74 42.76
CA LYS A 156 -8.87 -8.77 41.75
C LYS A 156 -7.46 -9.31 41.91
N GLU A 157 -7.23 -10.51 41.39
CA GLU A 157 -5.92 -11.14 41.41
C GLU A 157 -5.10 -10.76 40.16
N PRO A 158 -3.77 -10.57 40.26
CA PRO A 158 -2.92 -10.29 39.10
C PRO A 158 -3.04 -11.29 37.94
N GLN A 159 -3.35 -12.55 38.27
CA GLN A 159 -3.53 -13.64 37.30
C GLN A 159 -4.93 -13.71 36.68
N ASP A 160 -5.88 -12.91 37.16
CA ASP A 160 -7.21 -12.85 36.57
C ASP A 160 -7.14 -12.37 35.12
N LYS A 161 -8.00 -12.95 34.28
CA LYS A 161 -8.13 -12.53 32.88
C LYS A 161 -8.68 -11.11 32.82
N ALA A 162 -7.83 -10.15 32.49
CA ALA A 162 -8.23 -8.77 32.28
C ALA A 162 -9.05 -8.63 31.00
N LEU A 163 -8.59 -9.25 29.90
CA LEU A 163 -9.21 -9.17 28.57
C LEU A 163 -9.08 -10.48 27.80
N VAL A 164 -10.12 -10.81 27.02
CA VAL A 164 -10.12 -11.94 26.07
C VAL A 164 -10.09 -11.37 24.66
N VAL A 165 -9.04 -11.70 23.90
CA VAL A 165 -8.77 -11.17 22.54
C VAL A 165 -9.11 -12.20 21.47
N SER A 166 -8.88 -13.48 21.72
CA SER A 166 -9.35 -14.60 20.88
C SER A 166 -10.34 -15.44 21.69
N PRO A 167 -11.54 -15.79 21.17
CA PRO A 167 -11.99 -15.70 19.77
C PRO A 167 -12.51 -14.33 19.33
N ASN A 168 -12.40 -13.30 20.17
CA ASN A 168 -12.86 -11.92 19.95
C ASN A 168 -12.09 -11.13 18.86
N THR A 169 -11.58 -11.81 17.83
CA THR A 169 -10.81 -11.21 16.73
C THR A 169 -11.18 -11.82 15.38
N THR A 170 -11.65 -10.97 14.46
CA THR A 170 -12.03 -11.34 13.09
C THR A 170 -11.22 -10.58 12.03
N ILE A 171 -11.26 -11.07 10.79
CA ILE A 171 -10.75 -10.34 9.62
C ILE A 171 -11.93 -9.79 8.84
N ILE A 172 -11.97 -8.47 8.65
CA ILE A 172 -12.99 -7.76 7.87
C ILE A 172 -12.37 -7.21 6.58
N ASN A 173 -13.06 -7.35 5.45
CA ASN A 173 -12.75 -6.65 4.21
C ASN A 173 -13.69 -5.46 4.03
N SER A 174 -13.16 -4.25 3.83
CA SER A 174 -13.98 -3.04 3.69
C SER A 174 -14.94 -3.06 2.51
N ALA A 175 -14.64 -3.82 1.45
CA ALA A 175 -15.51 -3.96 0.27
C ALA A 175 -16.87 -4.58 0.65
N ASP A 176 -16.88 -5.51 1.62
CA ASP A 176 -18.08 -6.18 2.11
C ASP A 176 -19.04 -5.22 2.84
N TYR A 177 -18.58 -4.01 3.15
CA TYR A 177 -19.33 -2.95 3.84
C TYR A 177 -19.52 -1.72 2.93
N GLY A 178 -19.43 -1.90 1.60
CA GLY A 178 -19.74 -0.85 0.62
C GLY A 178 -18.66 0.21 0.43
N SER A 179 -17.41 -0.08 0.82
CA SER A 179 -16.24 0.71 0.40
C SER A 179 -15.88 0.40 -1.04
N HIS A 180 -15.40 1.39 -1.79
CA HIS A 180 -14.83 1.22 -3.13
C HIS A 180 -13.40 0.65 -3.09
N GLN A 181 -12.94 0.17 -1.94
CA GLN A 181 -11.63 -0.39 -1.71
C GLN A 181 -11.75 -1.77 -1.07
N SER A 182 -10.96 -2.72 -1.56
CA SER A 182 -10.71 -4.00 -0.89
C SER A 182 -9.53 -3.87 0.06
N ARG A 183 -9.81 -3.76 1.36
CA ARG A 183 -8.84 -3.60 2.45
C ARG A 183 -9.19 -4.56 3.59
N LYS A 184 -8.36 -5.60 3.76
CA LYS A 184 -8.49 -6.57 4.85
C LYS A 184 -7.82 -6.06 6.13
N ARG A 185 -8.53 -6.11 7.25
CA ARG A 185 -8.07 -5.69 8.58
C ARG A 185 -8.48 -6.68 9.66
N SER A 186 -7.62 -6.84 10.66
CA SER A 186 -7.92 -7.57 11.88
C SER A 186 -8.60 -6.62 12.85
N ILE A 187 -9.80 -6.96 13.29
CA ILE A 187 -10.52 -6.21 14.31
C ILE A 187 -10.65 -7.10 15.54
N SER A 188 -10.14 -6.63 16.67
CA SER A 188 -10.36 -7.23 17.99
C SER A 188 -11.31 -6.34 18.78
N GLY A 189 -12.16 -6.91 19.63
CA GLY A 189 -13.02 -6.06 20.45
C GLY A 189 -14.05 -6.83 21.26
N GLU A 190 -14.89 -6.11 21.96
CA GLU A 190 -15.94 -6.68 22.80
C GLU A 190 -17.09 -5.70 22.91
N ILE A 191 -18.32 -6.20 22.79
CA ILE A 191 -19.50 -5.49 23.30
C ILE A 191 -19.77 -6.04 24.70
N ILE A 192 -19.65 -5.18 25.70
CA ILE A 192 -19.58 -5.57 27.12
C ILE A 192 -20.85 -6.28 27.58
N SER A 193 -22.03 -5.87 27.11
CA SER A 193 -23.31 -6.53 27.42
C SER A 193 -23.40 -7.97 26.92
N VAL A 194 -22.65 -8.31 25.87
CA VAL A 194 -22.63 -9.65 25.24
C VAL A 194 -21.41 -10.47 25.71
N GLY A 195 -20.35 -9.81 26.18
CA GLY A 195 -19.10 -10.43 26.62
C GLY A 195 -18.22 -10.99 25.49
N LYS A 196 -18.52 -10.67 24.23
CA LYS A 196 -17.76 -11.11 23.05
C LYS A 196 -17.76 -10.08 21.93
N PHE A 197 -16.88 -10.30 20.95
CA PHE A 197 -16.94 -9.60 19.68
C PHE A 197 -18.19 -10.04 18.90
N VAL A 198 -18.94 -9.08 18.37
CA VAL A 198 -20.06 -9.34 17.46
C VAL A 198 -19.61 -8.91 16.07
N THR A 199 -19.45 -9.89 15.18
CA THR A 199 -19.09 -9.61 13.79
C THR A 199 -20.30 -9.02 13.08
N PRO A 200 -20.19 -7.80 12.50
CA PRO A 200 -21.28 -7.25 11.72
C PRO A 200 -21.50 -8.09 10.45
N GLU A 201 -22.76 -8.27 10.07
CA GLU A 201 -23.07 -8.96 8.82
C GLU A 201 -22.63 -8.12 7.60
N PRO A 202 -22.06 -8.74 6.56
CA PRO A 202 -21.69 -8.04 5.33
C PRO A 202 -22.94 -7.52 4.62
N THR A 203 -22.78 -6.39 3.92
CA THR A 203 -23.84 -5.76 3.12
C THR A 203 -23.60 -5.90 1.62
N HIS A 204 -22.36 -6.26 1.25
CA HIS A 204 -21.93 -6.42 -0.12
C HIS A 204 -21.08 -7.69 -0.29
N ASP A 205 -21.03 -8.25 -1.50
CA ASP A 205 -20.20 -9.39 -1.86
C ASP A 205 -19.56 -9.26 -3.26
N GLU A 206 -18.64 -10.16 -3.60
CA GLU A 206 -17.96 -10.15 -4.91
C GLU A 206 -18.87 -10.59 -6.06
N LYS A 207 -19.84 -11.48 -5.80
CA LYS A 207 -20.56 -12.24 -6.83
C LYS A 207 -22.01 -11.81 -7.05
N ASN A 208 -22.55 -10.91 -6.24
CA ASN A 208 -23.93 -10.44 -6.31
C ASN A 208 -24.95 -11.60 -6.30
N GLU A 209 -24.70 -12.60 -5.46
CA GLU A 209 -25.56 -13.79 -5.35
C GLU A 209 -26.71 -13.54 -4.37
N GLU A 210 -26.42 -12.94 -3.21
CA GLU A 210 -27.42 -12.61 -2.18
C GLU A 210 -27.32 -11.17 -1.65
N LEU A 211 -26.15 -10.54 -1.80
CA LEU A 211 -25.86 -9.18 -1.33
C LEU A 211 -25.61 -8.22 -2.49
N ILE A 212 -25.49 -6.93 -2.18
CA ILE A 212 -25.19 -5.90 -3.17
C ILE A 212 -23.77 -6.15 -3.73
N ALA A 213 -23.59 -6.14 -5.05
CA ALA A 213 -22.27 -6.24 -5.66
C ALA A 213 -21.26 -5.23 -5.07
N TRP A 214 -20.03 -5.67 -4.86
CA TRP A 214 -18.92 -4.79 -4.47
C TRP A 214 -18.81 -3.57 -5.38
N LYS A 215 -18.61 -2.39 -4.76
CA LYS A 215 -18.46 -1.14 -5.50
C LYS A 215 -17.09 -1.03 -6.14
N THR A 216 -17.06 -0.62 -7.40
CA THR A 216 -15.82 -0.62 -8.20
C THR A 216 -15.12 0.74 -8.19
N LEU A 217 -13.81 0.76 -8.50
CA LEU A 217 -13.06 2.00 -8.66
C LEU A 217 -13.69 2.89 -9.74
N GLY A 218 -14.12 2.30 -10.87
CA GLY A 218 -14.74 3.02 -11.97
C GLY A 218 -16.05 3.72 -11.57
N GLN A 219 -16.88 3.08 -10.74
CA GLN A 219 -18.12 3.69 -10.22
C GLN A 219 -17.84 4.95 -9.38
N LEU A 220 -16.77 4.96 -8.59
CA LEU A 220 -16.38 6.13 -7.82
C LEU A 220 -15.81 7.23 -8.73
N MET A 221 -14.91 6.87 -9.65
CA MET A 221 -14.29 7.83 -10.57
C MET A 221 -15.33 8.52 -11.45
N ALA A 222 -16.36 7.81 -11.91
CA ALA A 222 -17.43 8.38 -12.73
C ALA A 222 -18.28 9.44 -12.01
N LYS A 223 -18.24 9.49 -10.67
CA LYS A 223 -18.99 10.45 -9.85
C LYS A 223 -18.16 11.65 -9.40
N LEU A 224 -16.84 11.60 -9.57
CA LEU A 224 -15.96 12.73 -9.30
C LEU A 224 -15.69 13.50 -10.61
N PRO A 225 -15.51 14.83 -10.55
CA PRO A 225 -15.03 15.57 -11.71
C PRO A 225 -13.62 15.13 -12.11
N SER A 226 -13.15 15.54 -13.29
CA SER A 226 -11.74 15.28 -13.63
C SER A 226 -10.84 16.18 -12.78
N PRO A 227 -9.70 15.67 -12.27
CA PRO A 227 -8.67 16.50 -11.65
C PRO A 227 -8.11 17.59 -12.58
N SER A 228 -8.28 17.43 -13.90
CA SER A 228 -7.88 18.40 -14.92
C SER A 228 -8.96 19.42 -15.28
N ASP A 229 -10.14 19.37 -14.65
CA ASP A 229 -11.22 20.32 -14.91
C ASP A 229 -10.83 21.73 -14.45
N ASN A 230 -11.04 22.71 -15.32
CA ASN A 230 -10.89 24.12 -15.01
C ASN A 230 -12.23 24.79 -14.67
N GLU A 231 -13.35 24.15 -15.00
CA GLU A 231 -14.70 24.65 -14.67
C GLU A 231 -15.22 23.99 -13.38
N THR A 232 -15.51 24.82 -12.38
CA THR A 232 -15.96 24.40 -11.06
C THR A 232 -17.38 24.87 -10.72
N ASN A 233 -18.19 25.16 -11.75
CA ASN A 233 -19.59 25.55 -11.61
C ASN A 233 -20.49 24.33 -11.33
N GLY A 234 -21.61 24.57 -10.67
CA GLY A 234 -22.66 23.58 -10.44
C GLY A 234 -22.52 22.77 -9.15
N ASN A 235 -23.51 21.91 -8.92
CA ASN A 235 -23.59 21.05 -7.74
C ASN A 235 -22.79 19.76 -7.95
N LEU A 236 -22.11 19.32 -6.89
CA LEU A 236 -21.45 18.02 -6.82
C LEU A 236 -22.13 17.18 -5.74
N ILE A 237 -22.60 16.00 -6.14
CA ILE A 237 -23.10 14.97 -5.22
C ILE A 237 -21.91 14.14 -4.76
N ASP A 238 -21.81 13.86 -3.46
CA ASP A 238 -20.76 13.02 -2.91
C ASP A 238 -20.80 11.60 -3.53
N PRO A 239 -19.65 11.06 -3.97
CA PRO A 239 -19.60 9.77 -4.65
C PRO A 239 -19.97 8.57 -3.75
N VAL A 240 -19.83 8.74 -2.43
CA VAL A 240 -20.10 7.75 -1.38
C VAL A 240 -21.46 7.98 -0.71
N TYR A 241 -21.87 9.24 -0.51
CA TYR A 241 -23.04 9.65 0.26
C TYR A 241 -24.03 10.50 -0.57
N PRO A 242 -25.01 9.90 -1.26
CA PRO A 242 -25.90 10.62 -2.17
C PRO A 242 -26.70 11.78 -1.56
N SER A 243 -26.91 11.80 -0.24
CA SER A 243 -27.57 12.89 0.49
C SER A 243 -26.69 14.13 0.71
N LEU A 244 -25.39 14.03 0.43
CA LEU A 244 -24.43 15.12 0.61
C LEU A 244 -24.17 15.80 -0.74
N ILE A 245 -24.50 17.09 -0.82
CA ILE A 245 -24.35 17.92 -2.01
C ILE A 245 -23.60 19.19 -1.62
N ILE A 246 -22.57 19.53 -2.37
CA ILE A 246 -21.81 20.78 -2.22
C ILE A 246 -21.74 21.52 -3.56
N GLN A 247 -21.30 22.78 -3.56
CA GLN A 247 -20.88 23.43 -4.80
C GLN A 247 -19.54 22.84 -5.27
N LYS A 248 -19.39 22.57 -6.58
CA LYS A 248 -18.18 21.94 -7.13
C LYS A 248 -16.90 22.74 -6.81
N ASN A 249 -16.98 24.07 -6.73
CA ASN A 249 -15.86 24.94 -6.33
C ASN A 249 -15.43 24.78 -4.86
N GLN A 250 -16.24 24.14 -4.01
CA GLN A 250 -15.89 23.83 -2.62
C GLN A 250 -15.13 22.50 -2.48
N LEU A 251 -15.05 21.69 -3.54
CA LEU A 251 -14.31 20.43 -3.52
C LEU A 251 -12.81 20.70 -3.34
N THR A 252 -12.24 20.20 -2.26
CA THR A 252 -10.82 20.39 -1.92
C THR A 252 -9.94 19.22 -2.33
N ASP A 253 -8.65 19.52 -2.48
CA ASP A 253 -7.57 18.55 -2.70
C ASP A 253 -7.80 17.60 -3.88
N HIS A 254 -8.31 18.14 -4.98
CA HIS A 254 -8.70 17.38 -6.16
C HIS A 254 -8.20 17.99 -7.47
N PHE A 255 -8.30 19.31 -7.65
CA PHE A 255 -7.97 19.98 -8.92
C PHE A 255 -6.48 20.34 -9.02
N TYR A 256 -5.64 19.32 -9.11
CA TYR A 256 -4.21 19.48 -9.35
C TYR A 256 -3.64 18.33 -10.17
N ASP A 257 -2.60 18.63 -10.93
CA ASP A 257 -1.93 17.65 -11.76
C ASP A 257 -0.99 16.76 -10.94
N SER A 258 -1.38 15.50 -10.79
CA SER A 258 -0.64 14.47 -10.05
C SER A 258 0.17 13.54 -10.96
N GLY A 259 0.47 13.99 -12.19
CA GLY A 259 1.26 13.27 -13.18
C GLY A 259 2.60 12.77 -12.65
N LEU A 260 3.00 11.58 -13.09
CA LEU A 260 4.23 10.91 -12.69
C LEU A 260 5.30 11.06 -13.77
N TYR A 261 6.57 11.11 -13.36
CA TYR A 261 7.67 10.98 -14.32
C TYR A 261 7.62 9.60 -14.98
N GLU A 262 8.04 9.52 -16.25
CA GLU A 262 8.10 8.28 -17.01
C GLU A 262 8.88 7.18 -16.29
N SER A 263 10.03 7.56 -15.73
CA SER A 263 10.88 6.66 -14.97
C SER A 263 10.20 6.07 -13.73
N GLU A 264 9.28 6.82 -13.10
CA GLU A 264 8.53 6.35 -11.95
C GLU A 264 7.48 5.33 -12.34
N TRP A 265 6.55 5.72 -13.23
CA TRP A 265 5.44 4.85 -13.59
C TRP A 265 5.89 3.60 -14.34
N ARG A 266 7.00 3.67 -15.12
CA ARG A 266 7.61 2.48 -15.73
C ARG A 266 8.17 1.52 -14.70
N GLN A 267 8.79 2.05 -13.62
CA GLN A 267 9.23 1.19 -12.53
C GLN A 267 8.05 0.54 -11.81
N SER A 268 6.99 1.29 -11.51
CA SER A 268 5.79 0.70 -10.92
C SER A 268 5.18 -0.38 -11.83
N ARG A 269 5.02 -0.10 -13.13
CA ARG A 269 4.55 -1.08 -14.14
C ARG A 269 5.37 -2.36 -14.14
N GLU A 270 6.70 -2.25 -14.11
CA GLU A 270 7.58 -3.40 -14.04
C GLU A 270 7.34 -4.22 -12.78
N LEU A 271 7.26 -3.57 -11.61
CA LEU A 271 7.00 -4.26 -10.35
C LEU A 271 5.57 -4.83 -10.25
N LYS A 272 4.60 -4.31 -11.00
CA LYS A 272 3.25 -4.87 -11.05
C LYS A 272 3.15 -6.05 -12.01
N THR A 273 3.76 -5.96 -13.19
CA THR A 273 3.51 -6.92 -14.28
C THR A 273 4.61 -7.98 -14.46
N ASN A 274 5.83 -7.71 -13.98
CA ASN A 274 7.02 -8.53 -14.27
C ASN A 274 8.01 -8.61 -13.09
N HIS A 275 7.55 -8.42 -11.85
CA HIS A 275 8.43 -8.42 -10.67
C HIS A 275 9.10 -9.76 -10.41
N TYR A 276 10.44 -9.84 -10.32
CA TYR A 276 11.22 -11.09 -10.21
C TYR A 276 10.60 -12.22 -9.37
N CYS A 277 10.16 -11.97 -8.13
CA CYS A 277 9.57 -12.99 -7.26
C CYS A 277 8.07 -12.85 -6.95
N MET A 278 7.37 -11.83 -7.43
CA MET A 278 5.98 -11.56 -7.07
C MET A 278 5.04 -11.83 -8.25
N GLY A 279 3.77 -12.12 -7.94
CA GLY A 279 2.71 -12.30 -8.93
C GLY A 279 2.33 -11.00 -9.64
N LYS A 280 1.59 -11.14 -10.75
CA LYS A 280 1.09 -10.01 -11.56
C LYS A 280 0.04 -9.21 -10.79
N MET A 281 0.01 -7.90 -11.05
CA MET A 281 -1.01 -6.96 -10.62
C MET A 281 -1.35 -6.03 -11.79
N SER A 282 -2.55 -5.47 -11.77
CA SER A 282 -3.01 -4.53 -12.79
C SER A 282 -2.14 -3.27 -12.84
N PHE A 283 -1.79 -2.84 -14.05
CA PHE A 283 -1.24 -1.53 -14.33
C PHE A 283 -1.88 -1.00 -15.64
N PRO A 284 -2.55 0.17 -15.65
CA PRO A 284 -2.98 0.95 -14.49
C PRO A 284 -3.96 0.17 -13.60
N GLU A 285 -4.52 0.81 -12.57
CA GLU A 285 -5.52 0.15 -11.72
C GLU A 285 -6.71 -0.40 -12.53
N ASN A 286 -7.24 -1.53 -12.08
CA ASN A 286 -8.44 -2.12 -12.69
C ASN A 286 -9.68 -1.38 -12.18
N ILE A 287 -10.41 -0.74 -13.10
CA ILE A 287 -11.60 0.05 -12.80
C ILE A 287 -12.85 -0.80 -12.53
N ASP A 288 -12.88 -2.05 -12.96
CA ASP A 288 -14.01 -2.98 -12.81
C ASP A 288 -14.01 -3.71 -11.47
N LYS A 289 -13.00 -3.44 -10.63
CA LYS A 289 -12.87 -4.01 -9.28
C LYS A 289 -12.78 -2.90 -8.23
N PRO A 290 -13.06 -3.20 -6.95
CA PRO A 290 -12.68 -2.31 -5.88
C PRO A 290 -11.19 -1.98 -5.95
N SER A 291 -10.83 -0.74 -5.60
CA SER A 291 -9.43 -0.33 -5.52
C SER A 291 -8.64 -1.26 -4.60
N ARG A 292 -7.35 -1.46 -4.92
CA ARG A 292 -6.39 -2.03 -3.98
C ARG A 292 -6.22 -1.10 -2.77
N THR A 293 -5.62 -1.65 -1.72
CA THR A 293 -5.37 -0.94 -0.46
C THR A 293 -4.59 0.36 -0.69
N VAL A 294 -5.15 1.49 -0.26
CA VAL A 294 -4.44 2.78 -0.21
C VAL A 294 -3.36 2.69 0.87
N THR A 295 -2.09 2.87 0.48
CA THR A 295 -0.95 2.85 1.39
C THR A 295 -0.64 4.23 1.95
N ALA A 296 -0.14 4.30 3.19
CA ALA A 296 0.23 5.56 3.84
C ALA A 296 1.41 6.30 3.19
N THR A 297 2.22 5.61 2.39
CA THR A 297 3.29 6.23 1.60
C THR A 297 2.80 6.46 0.17
N LYS A 298 2.85 7.71 -0.30
CA LYS A 298 2.69 8.04 -1.72
C LYS A 298 3.95 7.61 -2.47
N SER A 299 3.80 6.77 -3.49
CA SER A 299 4.93 6.34 -4.31
C SER A 299 4.49 6.14 -5.76
N GLY A 300 5.20 6.78 -6.68
CA GLY A 300 5.05 6.55 -8.13
C GLY A 300 5.84 5.33 -8.62
N THR A 301 6.77 4.79 -7.81
CA THR A 301 7.71 3.72 -8.19
C THR A 301 7.39 2.37 -7.56
N SER A 302 6.59 2.31 -6.49
CA SER A 302 6.32 1.07 -5.78
C SER A 302 5.35 0.16 -6.53
N ARG A 303 5.38 -1.13 -6.20
CA ARG A 303 4.41 -2.11 -6.69
C ARG A 303 3.01 -1.82 -6.15
N GLU A 304 2.94 -1.44 -4.88
CA GLU A 304 1.70 -1.24 -4.15
C GLU A 304 1.01 0.08 -4.51
N GLY A 305 1.76 1.07 -5.00
CA GLY A 305 1.24 2.39 -5.39
C GLY A 305 0.07 2.30 -6.38
N LEU A 306 -0.91 3.18 -6.20
CA LEU A 306 -2.04 3.34 -7.11
C LEU A 306 -1.63 4.22 -8.29
N THR A 307 -1.95 3.79 -9.51
CA THR A 307 -1.59 4.50 -10.74
C THR A 307 -2.76 4.52 -11.69
N TYR A 308 -3.21 5.70 -12.09
CA TYR A 308 -4.28 5.90 -13.06
C TYR A 308 -3.70 6.38 -14.38
N LYS A 309 -4.40 6.08 -15.48
CA LYS A 309 -4.14 6.75 -16.75
C LYS A 309 -4.54 8.22 -16.58
N SER A 310 -3.68 9.13 -17.01
CA SER A 310 -3.97 10.56 -16.97
C SER A 310 -5.07 10.92 -17.97
N GLU A 311 -5.95 11.83 -17.58
CA GLU A 311 -6.98 12.43 -18.43
C GLU A 311 -6.36 13.40 -19.44
N ARG A 312 -5.15 13.90 -19.14
CA ARG A 312 -4.35 14.69 -20.07
C ARG A 312 -3.64 13.71 -21.00
N ASN A 313 -3.99 13.70 -22.29
CA ASN A 313 -3.45 12.82 -23.35
C ASN A 313 -1.94 13.03 -23.63
N ARG A 314 -1.09 12.85 -22.61
CA ARG A 314 0.37 12.97 -22.67
C ARG A 314 1.00 11.62 -22.99
N GLN A 315 2.19 11.66 -23.57
CA GLN A 315 3.05 10.50 -23.78
C GLN A 315 4.32 10.65 -22.93
N GLY A 316 4.73 9.59 -22.23
CA GLY A 316 5.89 9.64 -21.33
C GLY A 316 5.58 10.33 -19.99
N ASN A 317 6.18 11.48 -19.73
CA ASN A 317 5.96 12.23 -18.50
C ASN A 317 4.49 12.68 -18.38
N GLY A 318 3.85 12.40 -17.24
CA GLY A 318 2.45 12.74 -17.00
C GLY A 318 1.44 11.89 -17.76
N GLU A 319 1.87 10.85 -18.49
CA GLU A 319 0.97 9.88 -19.14
C GLU A 319 0.13 9.09 -18.12
N TYR A 320 0.73 8.84 -16.96
CA TYR A 320 0.08 8.24 -15.81
C TYR A 320 0.20 9.18 -14.61
N ARG A 321 -0.75 9.09 -13.68
CA ARG A 321 -0.81 9.92 -12.48
C ARG A 321 -1.04 9.09 -11.23
N SER A 322 -0.65 9.64 -10.07
CA SER A 322 -1.18 9.17 -8.79
C SER A 322 -2.63 9.63 -8.63
N PRO A 323 -3.49 8.97 -7.85
CA PRO A 323 -4.74 9.57 -7.41
C PRO A 323 -4.47 10.90 -6.66
N THR A 324 -5.47 11.76 -6.65
CA THR A 324 -5.55 12.96 -5.81
C THR A 324 -5.88 12.57 -4.36
N ILE A 325 -5.64 13.46 -3.41
CA ILE A 325 -6.01 13.23 -2.00
C ILE A 325 -7.51 13.00 -1.89
N ARG A 326 -8.33 13.77 -2.62
CA ARG A 326 -9.78 13.59 -2.61
C ARG A 326 -10.21 12.22 -3.15
N GLU A 327 -9.62 11.75 -4.24
CA GLU A 327 -9.91 10.40 -4.77
C GLU A 327 -9.59 9.30 -3.73
N ILE A 328 -8.41 9.33 -3.10
CA ILE A 328 -8.08 8.33 -2.08
C ILE A 328 -8.94 8.47 -0.82
N ALA A 329 -9.34 9.68 -0.44
CA ALA A 329 -10.23 9.90 0.71
C ALA A 329 -11.63 9.32 0.45
N SER A 330 -12.19 9.57 -0.74
CA SER A 330 -13.47 8.99 -1.16
C SER A 330 -13.38 7.46 -1.32
N LEU A 331 -12.26 6.92 -1.80
CA LEU A 331 -12.02 5.47 -1.82
C LEU A 331 -12.02 4.85 -0.42
N MET A 332 -11.42 5.53 0.56
CA MET A 332 -11.46 5.12 1.97
C MET A 332 -12.88 5.25 2.57
N GLY A 333 -13.75 6.07 1.97
CA GLY A 333 -15.13 6.29 2.41
C GLY A 333 -15.34 7.55 3.24
N PHE A 334 -14.40 8.50 3.23
CA PHE A 334 -14.61 9.81 3.84
C PHE A 334 -15.58 10.66 2.98
N PRO A 335 -16.47 11.45 3.60
CA PRO A 335 -17.28 12.41 2.86
C PRO A 335 -16.40 13.49 2.23
N ILE A 336 -16.85 14.10 1.13
CA ILE A 336 -16.14 15.16 0.40
C ILE A 336 -15.95 16.42 1.24
N THR A 337 -16.77 16.60 2.27
CA THR A 337 -16.65 17.68 3.26
C THR A 337 -15.57 17.42 4.31
N TYR A 338 -15.10 16.18 4.48
CA TYR A 338 -14.00 15.86 5.40
C TYR A 338 -12.69 16.47 4.92
N GLN A 339 -11.98 17.18 5.80
CA GLN A 339 -10.76 17.90 5.46
C GLN A 339 -9.52 17.30 6.12
N PHE A 340 -8.36 17.50 5.50
CA PHE A 340 -7.07 17.01 5.98
C PHE A 340 -6.04 18.16 6.02
N THR A 341 -5.34 18.31 7.14
CA THR A 341 -4.31 19.34 7.33
C THR A 341 -2.94 18.87 6.83
N GLY A 342 -2.02 19.82 6.65
CA GLY A 342 -0.63 19.57 6.23
C GLY A 342 -0.41 19.53 4.71
N ASN A 343 0.82 19.24 4.32
CA ASN A 343 1.22 19.14 2.91
C ASN A 343 0.71 17.84 2.26
N LEU A 344 0.88 17.72 0.94
CA LEU A 344 0.48 16.55 0.15
C LEU A 344 0.87 15.20 0.78
N TYR A 345 2.11 15.05 1.25
CA TYR A 345 2.58 13.79 1.82
C TYR A 345 1.96 13.51 3.20
N ALA A 346 1.75 14.55 4.02
CA ALA A 346 1.05 14.42 5.29
C ALA A 346 -0.43 14.04 5.07
N LYS A 347 -1.14 14.70 4.16
CA LYS A 347 -2.53 14.34 3.82
C LYS A 347 -2.64 12.91 3.31
N TRP A 348 -1.73 12.50 2.42
CA TRP A 348 -1.71 11.12 1.91
C TRP A 348 -1.52 10.10 3.03
N ARG A 349 -0.57 10.35 3.92
CA ARG A 349 -0.27 9.46 5.05
C ARG A 349 -1.46 9.33 5.99
N GLN A 350 -2.15 10.43 6.28
CA GLN A 350 -3.39 10.44 7.06
C GLN A 350 -4.46 9.54 6.45
N VAL A 351 -4.77 9.73 5.16
CA VAL A 351 -5.78 8.92 4.46
C VAL A 351 -5.39 7.44 4.39
N GLY A 352 -4.14 7.14 4.04
CA GLY A 352 -3.68 5.74 3.91
C GLY A 352 -3.58 4.98 5.24
N ASN A 353 -3.39 5.68 6.36
CA ASN A 353 -3.39 5.10 7.71
C ASN A 353 -4.81 4.88 8.25
N ALA A 354 -5.81 5.62 7.79
CA ALA A 354 -7.15 5.58 8.35
C ALA A 354 -7.82 4.19 8.25
N VAL A 355 -8.82 4.00 9.11
CA VAL A 355 -9.83 2.96 8.99
C VAL A 355 -10.91 3.45 8.03
N CYS A 356 -11.49 2.55 7.21
CA CYS A 356 -12.59 2.91 6.34
C CYS A 356 -13.85 3.22 7.19
N PRO A 357 -14.48 4.41 7.07
CA PRO A 357 -15.65 4.76 7.87
C PRO A 357 -16.80 3.77 7.75
N SER A 358 -16.93 3.06 6.62
CA SER A 358 -17.98 2.06 6.44
C SER A 358 -17.84 0.84 7.35
N VAL A 359 -16.62 0.37 7.59
CA VAL A 359 -16.34 -0.72 8.55
C VAL A 359 -16.64 -0.23 9.97
N SER A 360 -16.22 0.99 10.28
CA SER A 360 -16.50 1.61 11.57
C SER A 360 -18.01 1.76 11.84
N ARG A 361 -18.78 2.26 10.87
CA ARG A 361 -20.25 2.33 10.94
C ARG A 361 -20.87 0.97 11.24
N ALA A 362 -20.39 -0.10 10.61
CA ALA A 362 -20.92 -1.44 10.83
C ALA A 362 -20.70 -1.90 12.28
N LEU A 363 -19.52 -1.62 12.86
CA LEU A 363 -19.25 -1.89 14.28
C LEU A 363 -20.14 -1.04 15.20
N ALA A 364 -20.29 0.25 14.89
CA ALA A 364 -21.15 1.16 15.66
C ALA A 364 -22.63 0.73 15.62
N LYS A 365 -23.11 0.24 14.48
CA LYS A 365 -24.46 -0.34 14.34
C LYS A 365 -24.67 -1.53 15.28
N GLU A 366 -23.70 -2.45 15.36
CA GLU A 366 -23.79 -3.57 16.30
C GLU A 366 -23.83 -3.10 17.75
N VAL A 367 -23.01 -2.11 18.12
CA VAL A 367 -23.07 -1.53 19.48
C VAL A 367 -24.48 -1.02 19.80
N LEU A 368 -25.13 -0.29 18.88
CA LEU A 368 -26.47 0.22 19.09
C LEU A 368 -27.49 -0.92 19.26
N ILE A 369 -27.49 -1.90 18.35
CA ILE A 369 -28.43 -3.05 18.39
C ILE A 369 -28.28 -3.85 19.68
N GLN A 370 -27.05 -4.24 20.02
CA GLN A 370 -26.78 -5.13 21.16
C GLN A 370 -26.99 -4.45 22.53
N ASN A 371 -27.11 -3.12 22.56
CA ASN A 371 -27.47 -2.36 23.76
C ASN A 371 -28.93 -1.85 23.74
N GLY A 372 -29.74 -2.29 22.77
CA GLY A 372 -31.17 -1.93 22.68
C GLY A 372 -31.43 -0.48 22.29
N TYR A 373 -30.46 0.20 21.68
CA TYR A 373 -30.64 1.55 21.18
C TYR A 373 -31.32 1.55 19.81
N THR A 374 -32.10 2.60 19.54
CA THR A 374 -32.69 2.81 18.22
C THR A 374 -31.61 3.22 17.24
N LEU A 375 -31.64 2.63 16.04
CA LEU A 375 -30.75 3.04 14.96
C LEU A 375 -31.15 4.42 14.43
N PRO A 376 -30.19 5.29 14.11
CA PRO A 376 -30.50 6.57 13.47
C PRO A 376 -31.13 6.32 12.10
N GLN A 377 -32.15 7.12 11.75
CA GLN A 377 -32.83 7.03 10.45
C GLN A 377 -31.93 7.49 9.31
N GLU A 378 -31.03 8.44 9.58
CA GLU A 378 -30.08 9.00 8.63
C GLU A 378 -28.68 9.05 9.22
N LEU A 379 -27.65 9.06 8.37
CA LEU A 379 -26.27 9.21 8.82
C LEU A 379 -26.01 10.66 9.21
N ASN A 380 -25.37 10.85 10.36
CA ASN A 380 -24.90 12.17 10.78
C ASN A 380 -23.68 12.57 9.94
N LEU A 381 -23.88 13.35 8.89
CA LEU A 381 -22.85 13.85 7.97
C LEU A 381 -22.61 15.34 8.19
N GLN A 382 -21.37 15.78 8.02
CA GLN A 382 -21.08 17.22 7.97
C GLN A 382 -21.37 17.73 6.56
N HIS A 383 -22.29 18.67 6.42
CA HIS A 383 -22.72 19.19 5.13
C HIS A 383 -21.91 20.40 4.63
N GLU A 384 -21.17 21.05 5.53
CA GLU A 384 -20.38 22.23 5.22
C GLU A 384 -18.88 21.93 5.13
N VAL A 385 -18.22 22.54 4.14
CA VAL A 385 -16.77 22.48 4.01
C VAL A 385 -16.13 23.54 4.92
N ASN A 386 -15.38 23.11 5.93
CA ASN A 386 -14.63 24.01 6.81
C ASN A 386 -13.15 24.05 6.41
N LEU A 387 -12.67 25.18 5.87
CA LEU A 387 -11.28 25.34 5.43
C LEU A 387 -10.36 26.00 6.46
N ASN A 388 -10.82 26.19 7.70
CA ASN A 388 -10.00 26.83 8.73
C ASN A 388 -8.68 26.06 8.91
N LYS A 389 -7.53 26.72 8.73
CA LYS A 389 -6.18 26.13 8.82
C LYS A 389 -5.90 24.98 7.82
N ILE A 390 -6.66 24.87 6.72
CA ILE A 390 -6.44 23.87 5.67
C ILE A 390 -5.69 24.47 4.49
N ILE A 391 -4.59 23.83 4.10
CA ILE A 391 -3.91 24.10 2.84
C ILE A 391 -4.64 23.34 1.75
N ASN A 392 -5.48 23.98 0.93
CA ASN A 392 -6.10 23.33 -0.22
C ASN A 392 -5.07 23.08 -1.32
N LEU A 393 -4.97 21.85 -1.82
CA LEU A 393 -4.03 21.46 -2.88
C LEU A 393 -4.51 21.78 -4.29
N ASN A 394 -5.70 22.33 -4.48
CA ASN A 394 -6.19 22.73 -5.80
C ASN A 394 -5.33 23.86 -6.38
N THR A 395 -4.49 23.54 -7.38
CA THR A 395 -3.67 24.53 -8.08
C THR A 395 -4.24 24.91 -9.44
N PHE A 396 -5.09 24.06 -10.03
CA PHE A 396 -5.62 24.20 -11.40
C PHE A 396 -4.52 24.37 -12.48
N SER A 397 -3.29 24.02 -12.14
CA SER A 397 -2.11 24.17 -12.98
C SER A 397 -1.60 22.82 -13.44
N GLU A 398 -0.98 22.78 -14.62
CA GLU A 398 -0.28 21.59 -15.07
C GLU A 398 1.02 21.38 -14.29
N ALA A 399 1.41 20.12 -14.12
CA ALA A 399 2.67 19.76 -13.53
C ALA A 399 3.81 19.98 -14.54
N GLU A 400 4.89 20.60 -14.07
CA GLU A 400 6.12 20.72 -14.84
C GLU A 400 7.05 19.53 -14.57
N PHE A 401 7.62 18.96 -15.63
CA PHE A 401 8.52 17.80 -15.56
C PHE A 401 9.99 18.18 -15.78
N ASN A 402 10.41 19.27 -15.13
CA ASN A 402 11.73 19.88 -15.35
C ASN A 402 12.85 19.22 -14.53
N ASN A 403 12.51 18.45 -13.48
CA ASN A 403 13.47 17.89 -12.53
C ASN A 403 13.27 16.38 -12.38
N PRO A 404 13.74 15.56 -13.35
CA PRO A 404 13.54 14.12 -13.31
C PRO A 404 14.18 13.50 -12.06
N PRO A 405 13.53 12.49 -11.45
CA PRO A 405 14.05 11.86 -10.24
C PRO A 405 15.35 11.13 -10.57
N LYS A 406 16.34 11.29 -9.68
CA LYS A 406 17.62 10.58 -9.76
C LYS A 406 17.70 9.51 -8.68
N ARG A 407 18.41 8.42 -8.97
CA ARG A 407 18.73 7.40 -7.97
C ARG A 407 20.01 7.76 -7.23
N VAL A 408 20.19 7.17 -6.05
CA VAL A 408 21.42 7.34 -5.27
C VAL A 408 22.58 6.66 -6.00
N LYS A 409 23.78 7.23 -5.93
CA LYS A 409 25.01 6.63 -6.48
C LYS A 409 25.21 5.22 -5.93
N GLY A 410 25.59 4.27 -6.80
CA GLY A 410 25.71 2.85 -6.48
C GLY A 410 24.36 2.14 -6.34
N SER A 411 23.29 2.67 -6.94
CA SER A 411 21.97 2.02 -6.88
C SER A 411 22.00 0.64 -7.52
N LYS A 412 21.42 -0.34 -6.82
CA LYS A 412 21.29 -1.71 -7.33
C LYS A 412 20.30 -1.77 -8.50
N TYR A 413 20.72 -2.44 -9.56
CA TYR A 413 19.92 -2.77 -10.72
C TYR A 413 19.67 -4.28 -10.77
N ARG A 414 18.42 -4.68 -11.03
CA ARG A 414 18.03 -6.06 -11.30
C ARG A 414 16.78 -6.09 -12.16
N ARG A 415 16.86 -6.61 -13.38
CA ARG A 415 15.70 -6.83 -14.27
C ARG A 415 15.90 -8.03 -15.17
N HIS A 416 14.80 -8.52 -15.73
CA HIS A 416 14.75 -9.60 -16.71
C HIS A 416 13.72 -9.23 -17.78
N PRO A 417 13.96 -9.55 -19.07
CA PRO A 417 13.05 -9.16 -20.14
C PRO A 417 11.70 -9.89 -20.04
N ILE A 418 11.72 -11.18 -19.65
CA ILE A 418 10.53 -12.04 -19.62
C ILE A 418 10.58 -13.09 -18.51
N LYS A 419 9.40 -13.59 -18.13
CA LYS A 419 9.24 -14.80 -17.34
C LYS A 419 8.53 -15.87 -18.14
N ASP A 420 9.14 -17.04 -18.22
CA ASP A 420 8.57 -18.19 -18.89
C ASP A 420 9.10 -19.49 -18.26
N GLY A 421 8.26 -20.53 -18.24
CA GLY A 421 8.63 -21.85 -17.72
C GLY A 421 9.20 -21.86 -16.30
N ASN A 422 8.73 -20.99 -15.40
CA ASN A 422 9.27 -20.85 -14.04
C ASN A 422 10.78 -20.53 -14.02
N LEU A 423 11.26 -19.79 -15.03
CA LEU A 423 12.63 -19.31 -15.17
C LEU A 423 12.65 -17.78 -15.33
N THR A 424 13.77 -17.17 -14.97
CA THR A 424 14.12 -15.81 -15.40
C THR A 424 15.61 -15.72 -15.70
N VAL A 425 15.96 -15.12 -16.82
CA VAL A 425 17.33 -14.64 -17.09
C VAL A 425 17.41 -13.18 -16.70
N THR A 426 18.25 -12.87 -15.71
CA THR A 426 18.34 -11.57 -15.08
C THR A 426 19.68 -10.90 -15.36
N LEU A 427 19.60 -9.62 -15.73
CA LEU A 427 20.70 -8.66 -15.70
C LEU A 427 20.76 -7.98 -14.32
N SER A 428 21.93 -7.95 -13.68
CA SER A 428 22.15 -7.18 -12.45
C SER A 428 23.53 -6.53 -12.39
N ASN A 429 23.66 -5.42 -11.66
CA ASN A 429 24.97 -4.78 -11.39
C ASN A 429 25.58 -5.22 -10.04
N PHE A 430 24.97 -6.20 -9.38
CA PHE A 430 25.38 -6.73 -8.09
C PHE A 430 25.14 -8.23 -8.06
N ASP A 431 25.73 -8.93 -7.08
CA ASP A 431 25.44 -10.34 -6.84
C ASP A 431 24.07 -10.51 -6.16
N ILE A 432 23.14 -11.18 -6.81
CA ILE A 432 21.77 -11.35 -6.31
C ILE A 432 21.72 -12.25 -5.05
N LYS A 433 22.68 -13.16 -4.90
CA LYS A 433 22.78 -14.11 -3.78
C LYS A 433 23.43 -13.44 -2.56
N SER A 434 24.64 -12.88 -2.70
CA SER A 434 25.33 -12.22 -1.58
C SER A 434 24.70 -10.87 -1.23
N LYS A 435 24.00 -10.25 -2.19
CA LYS A 435 23.39 -8.91 -2.07
C LYS A 435 24.42 -7.83 -1.70
N GLU A 436 25.68 -8.02 -2.06
CA GLU A 436 26.71 -7.00 -1.92
C GLU A 436 26.40 -5.74 -2.74
N ALA A 437 27.10 -4.65 -2.47
CA ALA A 437 26.98 -3.43 -3.25
C ALA A 437 27.50 -3.64 -4.68
N PRO A 438 27.05 -2.84 -5.67
CA PRO A 438 27.60 -2.90 -7.02
C PRO A 438 29.11 -2.68 -7.02
N ASN A 439 29.84 -3.55 -7.71
CA ASN A 439 31.31 -3.53 -7.79
C ASN A 439 31.83 -3.07 -9.16
N GLY A 440 30.97 -2.45 -9.98
CA GLY A 440 31.31 -2.05 -11.33
C GLY A 440 31.28 -3.19 -12.37
N LYS A 441 30.77 -4.37 -12.02
CA LYS A 441 30.57 -5.48 -12.97
C LYS A 441 29.07 -5.80 -13.14
N TRP A 442 28.63 -5.86 -14.39
CA TRP A 442 27.30 -6.34 -14.76
C TRP A 442 27.31 -7.86 -14.87
N LYS A 443 26.23 -8.52 -14.43
CA LYS A 443 26.19 -9.96 -14.27
C LYS A 443 24.95 -10.52 -14.94
N THR A 444 25.13 -11.65 -15.60
CA THR A 444 24.04 -12.47 -16.11
C THR A 444 23.79 -13.62 -15.15
N SER A 445 22.52 -13.87 -14.85
CA SER A 445 22.16 -15.02 -14.05
C SER A 445 20.79 -15.57 -14.31
N ILE A 446 20.66 -16.88 -14.12
CA ILE A 446 19.41 -17.62 -14.30
C ILE A 446 18.85 -17.93 -12.91
N GLN A 447 17.56 -17.69 -12.72
CA GLN A 447 16.82 -18.11 -11.53
C GLN A 447 15.78 -19.17 -11.90
N TYR A 448 15.80 -20.27 -11.15
CA TYR A 448 14.98 -21.45 -11.37
C TYR A 448 13.76 -21.48 -10.45
N GLY A 449 12.92 -20.47 -10.57
CA GLY A 449 11.63 -20.44 -9.91
C GLY A 449 11.06 -19.05 -9.69
N THR A 450 9.86 -19.02 -9.12
CA THR A 450 9.12 -17.80 -8.79
C THR A 450 9.02 -17.65 -7.27
N GLY A 451 9.87 -16.80 -6.67
CA GLY A 451 9.89 -16.56 -5.21
C GLY A 451 11.29 -16.32 -4.65
N ILE A 452 11.47 -16.54 -3.33
CA ILE A 452 12.75 -16.37 -2.62
C ILE A 452 13.38 -17.75 -2.38
N GLY A 453 14.69 -17.88 -2.56
CA GLY A 453 15.43 -19.11 -2.21
C GLY A 453 15.59 -20.14 -3.33
N PHE A 454 15.21 -19.79 -4.57
CA PHE A 454 15.40 -20.68 -5.72
C PHE A 454 16.86 -20.83 -6.12
N LYS A 455 17.17 -21.96 -6.78
CA LYS A 455 18.48 -22.22 -7.36
C LYS A 455 18.83 -21.11 -8.36
N HIS A 456 20.12 -20.80 -8.39
CA HIS A 456 20.69 -19.68 -9.13
C HIS A 456 21.94 -20.16 -9.84
N GLN A 457 22.10 -19.73 -11.09
CA GLN A 457 23.26 -20.00 -11.92
C GLN A 457 23.81 -18.67 -12.42
N ILE A 458 25.09 -18.41 -12.16
CA ILE A 458 25.82 -17.28 -12.75
C ILE A 458 26.33 -17.72 -14.12
N ILE A 459 26.28 -16.82 -15.08
CA ILE A 459 26.74 -17.05 -16.45
C ILE A 459 27.91 -16.11 -16.71
N GLU A 460 29.00 -16.66 -17.24
CA GLU A 460 30.23 -15.93 -17.54
C GLU A 460 30.05 -15.00 -18.74
N ASP A 461 30.87 -13.94 -18.80
CA ASP A 461 30.87 -13.03 -19.94
C ASP A 461 31.33 -13.78 -21.20
N GLY A 462 30.75 -13.46 -22.36
CA GLY A 462 31.06 -14.10 -23.64
C GLY A 462 30.23 -15.34 -23.97
N PHE A 463 29.51 -15.91 -23.00
CA PHE A 463 28.73 -17.14 -23.18
C PHE A 463 27.67 -17.05 -24.30
N TYR A 464 27.19 -15.85 -24.65
CA TYR A 464 26.28 -15.66 -25.78
C TYR A 464 26.83 -16.20 -27.10
N LEU A 465 28.15 -16.25 -27.28
CA LEU A 465 28.80 -16.79 -28.49
C LEU A 465 28.53 -18.29 -28.66
N GLU A 466 28.53 -19.05 -27.55
CA GLU A 466 28.22 -20.49 -27.55
C GLU A 466 26.76 -20.76 -27.93
N LEU A 467 25.88 -19.78 -27.67
CA LEU A 467 24.45 -19.89 -27.95
C LEU A 467 24.09 -19.58 -29.40
N GLU A 468 24.98 -18.95 -30.18
CA GLU A 468 24.64 -18.50 -31.53
C GLU A 468 24.23 -19.66 -32.43
N GLN A 469 25.04 -20.71 -32.47
CA GLN A 469 24.74 -21.84 -33.35
C GLN A 469 23.45 -22.54 -32.95
N ILE A 470 23.24 -22.73 -31.63
CA ILE A 470 22.04 -23.36 -31.08
C ILE A 470 20.79 -22.54 -31.41
N ILE A 471 20.86 -21.21 -31.29
CA ILE A 471 19.72 -20.35 -31.62
C ILE A 471 19.41 -20.40 -33.11
N LYS A 472 20.42 -20.40 -33.99
CA LYS A 472 20.21 -20.50 -35.45
C LYS A 472 19.56 -21.82 -35.85
N THR A 473 19.93 -22.93 -35.20
CA THR A 473 19.44 -24.26 -35.56
C THR A 473 18.13 -24.64 -34.89
N SER A 474 17.88 -24.14 -33.68
CA SER A 474 16.83 -24.66 -32.80
C SER A 474 15.68 -23.69 -32.53
N VAL A 475 15.80 -22.42 -32.95
CA VAL A 475 14.75 -21.42 -32.77
C VAL A 475 14.25 -20.93 -34.12
N GLN A 476 12.93 -20.98 -34.34
CA GLN A 476 12.33 -20.37 -35.52
C GLN A 476 12.67 -18.87 -35.57
N GLU A 477 13.11 -18.39 -36.73
CA GLU A 477 13.61 -17.01 -36.91
C GLU A 477 14.85 -16.66 -36.03
N GLY A 478 15.56 -17.65 -35.48
CA GLY A 478 16.74 -17.44 -34.64
C GLY A 478 17.87 -16.67 -35.33
N GLU A 479 18.11 -16.91 -36.63
CA GLU A 479 19.05 -16.12 -37.43
C GLU A 479 18.67 -14.64 -37.52
N LYS A 480 17.38 -14.37 -37.73
CA LYS A 480 16.83 -13.01 -37.79
C LYS A 480 16.97 -12.32 -36.43
N PHE A 481 16.70 -13.03 -35.33
CA PHE A 481 16.92 -12.53 -33.98
C PHE A 481 18.38 -12.15 -33.74
N ILE A 482 19.33 -13.04 -34.04
CA ILE A 482 20.77 -12.76 -33.89
C ILE A 482 21.16 -11.55 -34.73
N LYS A 483 20.68 -11.46 -35.97
CA LYS A 483 20.94 -10.32 -36.84
C LYS A 483 20.44 -9.00 -36.24
N ILE A 484 19.24 -8.99 -35.63
CA ILE A 484 18.69 -7.81 -34.95
C ILE A 484 19.49 -7.45 -33.69
N ILE A 485 19.90 -8.45 -32.90
CA ILE A 485 20.70 -8.19 -31.70
C ILE A 485 22.08 -7.65 -32.07
N ASN A 486 22.70 -8.19 -33.12
CA ASN A 486 24.06 -7.84 -33.53
C ASN A 486 24.12 -6.49 -34.26
N ASN A 487 23.07 -6.13 -35.00
CA ASN A 487 23.01 -4.89 -35.78
C ASN A 487 22.02 -3.92 -35.14
N GLY A 488 22.51 -2.78 -34.65
CA GLY A 488 21.68 -1.75 -34.03
C GLY A 488 21.39 -1.95 -32.54
N PHE A 489 20.99 -3.14 -32.06
CA PHE A 489 20.75 -3.31 -30.60
C PHE A 489 22.06 -3.27 -29.80
N SER A 490 23.08 -4.03 -30.23
CA SER A 490 24.36 -4.09 -29.51
C SER A 490 25.08 -2.75 -29.46
N GLU A 491 24.89 -1.89 -30.47
CA GLU A 491 25.46 -0.54 -30.54
C GLU A 491 24.93 0.39 -29.43
N GLN A 492 23.75 0.07 -28.87
CA GLN A 492 23.10 0.83 -27.82
C GLN A 492 23.60 0.46 -26.41
N ILE A 493 24.42 -0.60 -26.30
CA ILE A 493 25.00 -1.02 -25.02
C ILE A 493 26.20 -0.11 -24.71
N ALA A 494 26.21 0.42 -23.49
CA ALA A 494 27.27 1.28 -22.96
C ALA A 494 28.28 0.49 -22.13
N THR A 495 29.44 1.09 -21.83
CA THR A 495 30.35 0.55 -20.81
C THR A 495 29.67 0.42 -19.45
N SER A 496 30.21 -0.42 -18.57
CA SER A 496 29.66 -0.66 -17.23
C SER A 496 29.47 0.63 -16.43
N ALA A 497 30.45 1.54 -16.49
CA ALA A 497 30.42 2.82 -15.78
C ALA A 497 29.33 3.74 -16.34
N LEU A 498 29.23 3.88 -17.66
CA LEU A 498 28.20 4.69 -18.29
C LEU A 498 26.80 4.09 -18.11
N LEU A 499 26.66 2.76 -18.17
CA LEU A 499 25.38 2.07 -17.93
C LEU A 499 24.89 2.29 -16.49
N GLN A 500 25.81 2.28 -15.51
CA GLN A 500 25.51 2.62 -14.13
C GLN A 500 25.08 4.10 -13.98
N LYS A 501 25.83 5.02 -14.59
CA LYS A 501 25.51 6.46 -14.57
C LYS A 501 24.13 6.72 -15.18
N MET A 502 23.84 6.18 -16.36
CA MET A 502 22.55 6.32 -17.03
C MET A 502 21.40 5.74 -16.21
N TYR A 503 21.60 4.64 -15.48
CA TYR A 503 20.59 4.10 -14.56
C TYR A 503 20.32 5.03 -13.37
N GLU A 504 21.37 5.66 -12.83
CA GLU A 504 21.26 6.60 -11.72
C GLU A 504 20.60 7.92 -12.13
N GLU A 505 20.94 8.41 -13.32
CA GLU A 505 20.35 9.61 -13.91
C GLU A 505 18.97 9.35 -14.55
N GLN A 506 18.61 8.08 -14.73
CA GLN A 506 17.40 7.62 -15.43
C GLN A 506 17.26 8.22 -16.83
N LYS A 507 18.38 8.34 -17.54
CA LYS A 507 18.48 9.00 -18.84
C LYS A 507 19.48 8.28 -19.74
N SER A 508 19.09 8.06 -21.00
CA SER A 508 19.95 7.56 -22.07
C SER A 508 20.90 8.65 -22.59
N GLU A 509 22.09 8.27 -23.09
CA GLU A 509 23.13 9.19 -23.55
C GLU A 509 23.51 8.89 -25.00
N GLY A 510 23.29 9.84 -25.93
CA GLY A 510 23.55 9.63 -27.35
C GLY A 510 22.75 8.47 -27.95
N ASN A 511 23.44 7.53 -28.60
CA ASN A 511 22.85 6.28 -29.08
C ASN A 511 22.76 5.19 -27.99
N LYS A 512 23.36 5.42 -26.81
CA LYS A 512 23.38 4.45 -25.72
C LYS A 512 22.09 4.51 -24.92
N ARG A 513 21.55 3.35 -24.59
CA ARG A 513 20.30 3.25 -23.82
C ARG A 513 20.57 2.89 -22.37
N GLU A 514 19.83 3.55 -21.48
CA GLU A 514 19.85 3.15 -20.08
C GLU A 514 19.30 1.71 -19.92
N PRO A 515 19.75 0.96 -18.89
CA PRO A 515 19.58 -0.49 -18.85
C PRO A 515 18.13 -0.97 -18.74
N THR A 516 17.19 -0.13 -18.29
CA THR A 516 15.76 -0.45 -18.29
C THR A 516 15.18 -0.48 -19.71
N TYR A 517 15.48 0.50 -20.58
CA TYR A 517 15.09 0.48 -21.99
C TYR A 517 15.74 -0.69 -22.72
N LEU A 518 17.02 -1.01 -22.46
CA LEU A 518 17.65 -2.20 -23.05
C LEU A 518 16.85 -3.49 -22.75
N MET A 519 16.30 -3.62 -21.54
CA MET A 519 15.46 -4.77 -21.20
C MET A 519 14.08 -4.76 -21.85
N ASP A 520 13.46 -3.58 -21.97
CA ASP A 520 12.18 -3.44 -22.66
C ASP A 520 12.33 -3.71 -24.17
N ASP A 521 13.41 -3.22 -24.78
CA ASP A 521 13.73 -3.44 -26.19
C ASP A 521 14.04 -4.93 -26.45
N LEU A 522 14.86 -5.56 -25.59
CA LEU A 522 15.13 -7.00 -25.69
C LEU A 522 13.84 -7.82 -25.55
N LYS A 523 12.96 -7.46 -24.60
CA LYS A 523 11.66 -8.10 -24.44
C LYS A 523 10.82 -8.00 -25.71
N LYS A 524 10.80 -6.82 -26.36
CA LYS A 524 10.07 -6.61 -27.62
C LYS A 524 10.64 -7.52 -28.72
N ILE A 525 11.96 -7.51 -28.91
CA ILE A 525 12.63 -8.35 -29.91
C ILE A 525 12.32 -9.84 -29.70
N ILE A 526 12.37 -10.32 -28.45
CA ILE A 526 12.03 -11.72 -28.11
C ILE A 526 10.57 -12.05 -28.46
N ASN A 527 9.63 -11.16 -28.14
CA ASN A 527 8.21 -11.38 -28.44
C ASN A 527 7.92 -11.34 -29.94
N ASP A 528 8.62 -10.49 -30.70
CA ASP A 528 8.45 -10.35 -32.15
C ASP A 528 9.09 -11.53 -32.92
N THR A 529 10.04 -12.25 -32.31
CA THR A 529 10.71 -13.43 -32.90
C THR A 529 9.95 -14.73 -32.60
N SER A 530 9.47 -14.91 -31.38
CA SER A 530 8.90 -16.18 -30.91
C SER A 530 7.38 -16.10 -30.94
N LEU A 531 6.78 -16.63 -32.03
CA LEU A 531 5.33 -16.73 -32.20
C LEU A 531 4.71 -17.85 -31.34
N ASP A 532 5.47 -18.89 -30.96
CA ASP A 532 4.98 -20.05 -30.21
C ASP A 532 5.80 -20.43 -28.95
N ARG A 533 5.16 -21.15 -28.02
CA ARG A 533 5.77 -21.68 -26.77
C ARG A 533 6.63 -22.92 -27.02
N GLU A 534 7.62 -22.81 -27.90
CA GLU A 534 8.55 -23.89 -28.18
C GLU A 534 9.43 -24.22 -26.96
N ILE A 535 9.76 -25.51 -26.79
CA ILE A 535 10.54 -26.02 -25.66
C ILE A 535 11.77 -26.75 -26.20
N LEU A 536 12.96 -26.31 -25.78
CA LEU A 536 14.21 -27.04 -25.95
C LEU A 536 14.29 -28.14 -24.89
N VAL A 537 14.58 -29.36 -25.31
CA VAL A 537 15.03 -30.43 -24.42
C VAL A 537 16.55 -30.49 -24.56
N GLN A 538 17.27 -30.24 -23.47
CA GLN A 538 18.73 -30.25 -23.47
C GLN A 538 19.25 -31.66 -23.17
N GLU A 539 20.28 -32.08 -23.90
CA GLU A 539 21.03 -33.30 -23.60
C GLU A 539 22.09 -33.03 -22.52
N LEU A 540 22.47 -34.08 -21.77
CA LEU A 540 23.43 -33.98 -20.65
C LEU A 540 24.73 -33.26 -21.06
N ASP A 541 25.28 -33.61 -22.22
CA ASP A 541 26.55 -33.07 -22.73
C ASP A 541 26.46 -31.62 -23.25
N ASN A 542 25.23 -31.10 -23.45
CA ASN A 542 24.94 -29.75 -23.95
C ASN A 542 24.05 -28.95 -22.97
N THR A 543 24.19 -29.22 -21.67
CA THR A 543 23.34 -28.59 -20.63
C THR A 543 23.72 -27.13 -20.41
N ILE A 544 22.93 -26.20 -20.97
CA ILE A 544 23.05 -24.75 -20.73
C ILE A 544 22.38 -24.36 -19.39
N PHE A 545 21.20 -24.91 -19.13
CA PHE A 545 20.40 -24.62 -17.94
C PHE A 545 20.51 -25.76 -16.91
N LEU A 546 21.40 -25.61 -15.92
CA LEU A 546 21.83 -26.68 -15.00
C LEU A 546 20.72 -27.36 -14.18
N TYR A 547 19.60 -26.69 -13.96
CA TYR A 547 18.56 -27.18 -13.06
C TYR A 547 17.21 -27.39 -13.74
N LYS A 548 17.19 -27.44 -15.08
CA LYS A 548 15.97 -27.70 -15.83
C LYS A 548 16.28 -28.29 -17.21
N GLU A 549 15.67 -29.42 -17.53
CA GLU A 549 15.86 -30.09 -18.83
C GLU A 549 15.08 -29.39 -19.96
N LYS A 550 13.82 -29.01 -19.68
CA LYS A 550 12.88 -28.40 -20.63
C LYS A 550 12.86 -26.87 -20.52
N ILE A 551 13.39 -26.20 -21.53
CA ILE A 551 13.59 -24.74 -21.54
C ILE A 551 12.69 -24.08 -22.58
N PRO A 552 11.85 -23.11 -22.21
CA PRO A 552 11.16 -22.28 -23.19
C PRO A 552 12.19 -21.56 -24.07
N MET A 553 12.08 -21.65 -25.40
CA MET A 553 13.05 -21.04 -26.34
C MET A 553 13.25 -19.54 -26.09
N ARG A 554 12.20 -18.85 -25.66
CA ARG A 554 12.26 -17.43 -25.28
C ARG A 554 13.29 -17.16 -24.18
N GLN A 555 13.54 -18.11 -23.26
CA GLN A 555 14.57 -17.97 -22.24
C GLN A 555 15.98 -18.17 -22.78
N LEU A 556 16.15 -18.97 -23.85
CA LEU A 556 17.41 -19.07 -24.57
C LEU A 556 17.75 -17.73 -25.26
N LEU A 557 16.75 -17.11 -25.91
CA LEU A 557 16.89 -15.77 -26.50
C LEU A 557 17.17 -14.70 -25.43
N ALA A 558 16.48 -14.78 -24.28
CA ALA A 558 16.76 -13.91 -23.13
C ALA A 558 18.18 -14.08 -22.61
N LEU A 559 18.68 -15.32 -22.52
CA LEU A 559 20.04 -15.63 -22.11
C LEU A 559 21.07 -15.00 -23.06
N TYR A 560 20.88 -15.16 -24.37
CA TYR A 560 21.72 -14.54 -25.38
C TYR A 560 21.80 -13.01 -25.21
N GLY A 561 20.63 -12.35 -25.21
CA GLY A 561 20.59 -10.89 -25.15
C GLY A 561 21.12 -10.33 -23.83
N VAL A 562 20.73 -10.91 -22.69
CA VAL A 562 21.20 -10.46 -21.37
C VAL A 562 22.70 -10.68 -21.20
N ASN A 563 23.21 -11.85 -21.60
CA ASN A 563 24.63 -12.14 -21.53
C ASN A 563 25.45 -11.23 -22.43
N LYS A 564 24.95 -10.92 -23.63
CA LYS A 564 25.59 -9.98 -24.53
C LYS A 564 25.66 -8.56 -23.95
N ILE A 565 24.60 -8.09 -23.29
CA ILE A 565 24.60 -6.81 -22.57
C ILE A 565 25.70 -6.79 -21.50
N ALA A 566 25.73 -7.79 -20.62
CA ALA A 566 26.74 -7.85 -19.56
C ALA A 566 28.16 -7.93 -20.13
N SER A 567 28.37 -8.74 -21.17
CA SER A 567 29.68 -8.96 -21.79
C SER A 567 30.23 -7.69 -22.42
N ILE A 568 29.42 -6.97 -23.23
CA ILE A 568 29.84 -5.73 -23.86
C ILE A 568 30.06 -4.63 -22.80
N ALA A 569 29.18 -4.53 -21.81
CA ALA A 569 29.34 -3.53 -20.75
C ALA A 569 30.62 -3.75 -19.93
N ASN A 570 31.02 -5.00 -19.71
CA ASN A 570 32.20 -5.36 -18.92
C ASN A 570 33.51 -5.34 -19.72
N ASP A 571 33.45 -5.23 -21.06
CA ASP A 571 34.64 -5.25 -21.91
C ASP A 571 35.44 -3.96 -21.75
N SER A 572 36.66 -4.09 -21.22
CA SER A 572 37.58 -2.96 -21.00
C SER A 572 38.14 -2.35 -22.28
N SER A 573 37.99 -3.02 -23.43
CA SER A 573 38.37 -2.51 -24.75
C SER A 573 37.28 -1.62 -25.37
N SER A 574 36.05 -1.70 -24.86
CA SER A 574 34.95 -0.86 -25.30
C SER A 574 35.17 0.58 -24.83
N LYS A 575 35.26 1.53 -25.77
CA LYS A 575 35.28 2.96 -25.48
C LYS A 575 33.90 3.53 -25.75
N ASP A 576 33.36 4.30 -24.81
CA ASP A 576 32.24 5.17 -25.08
C ASP A 576 32.76 6.29 -26.01
N ILE A 577 32.45 6.20 -27.31
CA ILE A 577 32.78 7.23 -28.31
C ILE A 577 31.75 8.34 -28.24
#